data_AF-A0A7Y2NHL7-F1
#
_entry.id   AF-A0A7Y2NHL7-F1
#
_cell.length_a   1.000
_cell.length_b   1.000
_cell.length_c   1.000
_cell.angle_alpha   90.00
_cell.angle_beta   90.00
_cell.angle_gamma   90.00
#
_symmetry.space_group_name_H-M   'P 1'
#
loop_
_entity.id
_entity.type
_entity.pdbx_description
1 polymer ?
#
loop_
_entity_poly.entity_id
_entity_poly.type
_entity_poly.pdbx_seq_one_letter_code
_entity_poly.pdbx_strand_id
1 'polypeptide(L)'
;DGIGQVVDFVSNPISGVIGESERWVPPTANVADRLGDRYEFADTIDGLLYESADSYAQARSLYIQNRRFELSGGEDDFAFDPYEDLFDE
;
A
#
# COMPACT_ATOMS: atom_id res chain seq x y z
N ASP A 1 -4.87 4.67 -1.24
CA ASP A 1 -5.89 4.23 -2.23
C ASP A 1 -7.17 3.59 -1.68
N GLY A 2 -7.24 3.19 -0.39
CA GLY A 2 -8.45 2.58 0.18
C GLY A 2 -9.70 3.47 0.24
N ILE A 3 -9.55 4.79 0.40
CA ILE A 3 -10.71 5.71 0.38
C ILE A 3 -11.33 5.76 -1.02
N GLY A 4 -10.51 5.73 -2.09
CA GLY A 4 -11.01 5.70 -3.47
C GLY A 4 -11.85 4.46 -3.74
N GLN A 5 -11.35 3.29 -3.34
CA GLN A 5 -12.08 2.02 -3.48
C GLN A 5 -13.40 2.01 -2.69
N VAL A 6 -13.41 2.58 -1.48
CA VAL A 6 -14.63 2.71 -0.67
C VAL A 6 -15.63 3.69 -1.29
N VAL A 7 -15.14 4.84 -1.78
CA VAL A 7 -15.96 5.85 -2.46
C VAL A 7 -16.56 5.27 -3.74
N ASP A 8 -15.80 4.51 -4.53
CA ASP A 8 -16.28 3.87 -5.75
C ASP A 8 -17.33 2.79 -5.45
N PHE A 9 -17.14 1.99 -4.40
CA PHE A 9 -18.12 1.00 -3.97
C PHE A 9 -19.45 1.63 -3.53
N VAL A 10 -19.39 2.73 -2.78
CA VAL A 10 -20.58 3.46 -2.32
C VAL A 10 -21.26 4.21 -3.46
N SER A 11 -20.47 4.85 -4.32
CA SER A 11 -20.97 5.68 -5.42
C SER A 11 -21.46 4.85 -6.60
N ASN A 12 -20.92 3.63 -6.78
CA ASN A 12 -21.29 2.75 -7.87
C ASN A 12 -21.36 1.27 -7.44
N PRO A 13 -22.42 0.88 -6.69
CA PRO A 13 -22.55 -0.48 -6.18
C PRO A 13 -22.96 -1.51 -7.26
N ILE A 14 -23.42 -1.06 -8.45
CA ILE A 14 -24.00 -1.92 -9.50
C ILE A 14 -23.03 -2.12 -10.68
N SER A 15 -22.06 -1.23 -10.92
CA SER A 15 -21.01 -1.46 -11.93
C SER A 15 -20.26 -2.77 -11.69
N GLY A 16 -20.28 -3.27 -10.45
CA GLY A 16 -19.67 -4.52 -10.11
C GLY A 16 -20.42 -5.79 -10.48
N VAL A 17 -21.71 -5.67 -10.79
CA VAL A 17 -22.56 -6.84 -11.06
C VAL A 17 -22.88 -6.94 -12.56
N ILE A 18 -22.82 -5.84 -13.32
CA ILE A 18 -23.39 -5.79 -14.69
C ILE A 18 -22.42 -5.20 -15.76
N GLY A 19 -21.16 -4.88 -15.43
CA GLY A 19 -20.20 -4.30 -16.39
C GLY A 19 -19.05 -5.24 -16.78
N GLU A 20 -19.07 -5.73 -18.02
CA GLU A 20 -17.96 -6.30 -18.82
C GLU A 20 -16.98 -7.26 -18.13
N SER A 21 -17.11 -8.53 -18.49
CA SER A 21 -16.40 -9.72 -18.04
C SER A 21 -14.88 -9.77 -18.27
N GLU A 22 -14.21 -8.66 -18.60
CA GLU A 22 -12.80 -8.72 -19.03
C GLU A 22 -11.78 -8.24 -18.00
N ARG A 23 -12.16 -7.53 -16.93
CA ARG A 23 -11.24 -7.18 -15.81
C ARG A 23 -11.92 -7.01 -14.45
N TRP A 24 -12.89 -7.85 -14.12
CA TRP A 24 -13.61 -7.71 -12.85
C TRP A 24 -12.99 -8.57 -11.73
N VAL A 25 -12.33 -7.93 -10.75
CA VAL A 25 -11.90 -8.58 -9.51
C VAL A 25 -13.05 -8.44 -8.50
N PRO A 26 -13.77 -9.52 -8.15
CA PRO A 26 -14.89 -9.40 -7.23
C PRO A 26 -14.43 -8.89 -5.85
N PRO A 27 -15.33 -8.27 -5.05
CA PRO A 27 -15.01 -7.83 -3.70
C PRO A 27 -14.46 -8.98 -2.84
N THR A 28 -14.91 -10.22 -3.11
CA THR A 28 -14.40 -11.42 -2.48
C THR A 28 -12.94 -11.70 -2.83
N ALA A 29 -12.52 -11.47 -4.07
CA ALA A 29 -11.11 -11.58 -4.47
C ALA A 29 -10.28 -10.50 -3.77
N ASN A 30 -10.75 -9.25 -3.70
CA ASN A 30 -10.07 -8.19 -2.93
C ASN A 30 -9.89 -8.51 -1.43
N VAL A 31 -10.82 -9.27 -0.84
CA VAL A 31 -10.70 -9.75 0.56
C VAL A 31 -9.70 -10.91 0.63
N ALA A 32 -9.76 -11.85 -0.30
CA ALA A 32 -8.82 -12.96 -0.38
C ALA A 32 -7.39 -12.48 -0.60
N ASP A 33 -7.18 -11.52 -1.50
CA ASP A 33 -5.90 -10.89 -1.79
C ASP A 33 -5.35 -10.21 -0.52
N ARG A 34 -6.16 -9.41 0.18
CA ARG A 34 -5.75 -8.78 1.46
C ARG A 34 -5.39 -9.79 2.55
N LEU A 35 -6.10 -10.91 2.61
CA LEU A 35 -5.78 -11.99 3.55
C LEU A 35 -4.48 -12.71 3.14
N GLY A 36 -4.25 -12.87 1.84
CA GLY A 36 -3.01 -13.35 1.26
C GLY A 36 -1.84 -12.44 1.62
N ASP A 37 -1.93 -11.14 1.35
CA ASP A 37 -0.93 -10.15 1.70
C ASP A 37 -0.64 -10.15 3.21
N ARG A 38 -1.68 -10.22 4.05
CA ARG A 38 -1.50 -10.30 5.52
C ARG A 38 -0.77 -11.57 5.93
N TYR A 39 -1.03 -12.69 5.27
CA TYR A 39 -0.36 -13.95 5.54
C TYR A 39 1.10 -13.92 5.06
N GLU A 40 1.35 -13.37 3.87
CA GLU A 40 2.69 -13.23 3.29
C GLU A 40 3.59 -12.32 4.14
N PHE A 41 3.05 -11.20 4.63
CA PHE A 41 3.78 -10.25 5.48
C PHE A 41 3.51 -10.47 6.97
N ALA A 42 3.01 -11.64 7.38
CA ALA A 42 2.61 -11.90 8.76
C ALA A 42 3.74 -11.62 9.75
N ASP A 43 4.94 -12.15 9.49
CA ASP A 43 6.12 -11.98 10.35
C ASP A 43 6.52 -10.51 10.49
N THR A 44 6.54 -9.76 9.38
CA THR A 44 6.85 -8.32 9.37
C THR A 44 5.83 -7.53 10.18
N ILE A 45 4.55 -7.85 10.01
CA ILE A 45 3.50 -7.12 10.71
C ILE A 45 3.48 -7.49 12.19
N ASP A 46 3.72 -8.75 12.54
CA ASP A 46 3.80 -9.19 13.93
C ASP A 46 5.02 -8.59 14.63
N GLY A 47 6.18 -8.52 13.97
CA GLY A 47 7.35 -7.80 14.48
C GLY A 47 7.07 -6.31 14.74
N LEU A 48 6.38 -5.65 13.81
CA LEU A 48 5.98 -4.25 13.97
C LEU A 48 4.96 -4.05 15.12
N LEU A 49 4.00 -4.96 15.27
CA LEU A 49 2.90 -4.78 16.22
C LEU A 49 3.23 -5.26 17.64
N TYR A 50 4.00 -6.35 17.76
CA TYR A 50 4.21 -7.05 19.03
C TYR A 50 5.64 -6.96 19.55
N GLU A 51 6.63 -6.84 18.67
CA GLU A 51 8.05 -6.79 19.08
C GLU A 51 8.58 -5.36 19.20
N SER A 52 7.73 -4.38 18.92
CA SER A 52 8.12 -2.99 18.81
C SER A 52 7.71 -2.17 20.04
N ALA A 53 8.56 -1.21 20.44
CA ALA A 53 8.33 -0.42 21.66
C ALA A 53 7.12 0.53 21.56
N ASP A 54 6.83 1.03 20.36
CA ASP A 54 5.64 1.82 20.03
C ASP A 54 5.19 1.48 18.61
N SER A 55 4.25 0.54 18.52
CA SER A 55 3.75 0.02 17.25
C SER A 55 2.97 1.06 16.44
N TYR A 56 2.31 2.02 17.09
CA TYR A 56 1.58 3.08 16.39
C TYR A 56 2.55 4.06 15.73
N ALA A 57 3.57 4.52 16.45
CA ALA A 57 4.54 5.45 15.92
C ALA A 57 5.31 4.87 14.73
N GLN A 58 5.67 3.58 14.80
CA GLN A 58 6.37 2.88 13.71
C GLN A 58 5.47 2.64 12.50
N ALA A 59 4.23 2.14 12.69
CA ALA A 59 3.26 1.99 11.61
C ALA A 59 2.99 3.33 10.91
N ARG A 60 2.82 4.40 11.69
CA ARG A 60 2.58 5.75 11.17
C ARG A 60 3.75 6.27 10.34
N SER A 61 4.98 6.05 10.79
CA SER A 61 6.18 6.45 10.05
C SER A 61 6.27 5.75 8.70
N LEU A 62 6.07 4.43 8.69
CA LEU A 62 6.07 3.62 7.47
C LEU A 62 4.95 4.03 6.51
N TYR A 63 3.74 4.26 7.02
CA TYR A 63 2.63 4.74 6.20
C TYR A 63 2.95 6.05 5.50
N ILE A 64 3.56 7.02 6.20
CA ILE A 64 3.91 8.33 5.62
C ILE A 64 5.03 8.17 4.59
N GLN A 65 6.04 7.35 4.87
CA GLN A 65 7.13 7.08 3.92
C GLN A 65 6.61 6.43 2.64
N ASN A 66 5.81 5.36 2.76
CA ASN A 66 5.20 4.70 1.61
C ASN A 66 4.27 5.64 0.83
N ARG A 67 3.47 6.44 1.54
CA ARG A 67 2.61 7.43 0.89
C ARG A 67 3.40 8.49 0.12
N ARG A 68 4.55 8.92 0.63
CA ARG A 68 5.42 9.86 -0.08
C ARG A 68 6.00 9.22 -1.34
N PHE A 69 6.46 7.98 -1.24
CA PHE A 69 6.96 7.20 -2.38
C PHE A 69 5.91 6.98 -3.47
N GLU A 70 4.67 6.63 -3.10
CA GLU A 70 3.56 6.52 -4.05
C GLU A 70 3.27 7.85 -4.75
N LEU A 71 3.33 8.96 -4.00
CA LEU A 71 3.04 10.30 -4.53
C LEU A 71 4.18 10.87 -5.38
N SER A 72 5.42 10.43 -5.18
CA SER A 72 6.57 10.78 -6.03
C SER A 72 6.66 9.94 -7.30
N GLY A 73 5.69 9.07 -7.58
CA GLY A 73 5.67 8.25 -8.78
C GLY A 73 6.62 7.06 -8.72
N GLY A 74 7.11 6.69 -7.54
CA GLY A 74 8.07 5.60 -7.34
C GLY A 74 9.54 6.01 -7.54
N GLU A 75 9.80 7.28 -7.83
CA GLU A 75 11.14 7.88 -7.74
C GLU A 75 11.29 8.45 -6.33
N ASP A 76 12.32 8.03 -5.59
CA ASP A 76 12.66 8.67 -4.32
C ASP A 76 13.44 9.95 -4.64
N ASP A 77 12.76 10.99 -5.13
CA ASP A 77 13.34 12.32 -5.38
C ASP A 77 14.01 12.93 -4.13
N PHE A 78 13.80 12.32 -2.96
CA PHE A 78 14.38 12.68 -1.68
C PHE A 78 15.43 11.68 -1.16
N ALA A 79 15.68 10.58 -1.88
CA ALA A 79 16.88 9.77 -1.69
C ALA A 79 18.08 10.58 -2.19
N PHE A 80 18.50 11.55 -1.37
CA PHE A 80 19.79 12.18 -1.53
C PHE A 80 20.84 11.09 -1.40
N ASP A 81 21.40 10.63 -2.52
CA ASP A 81 22.55 9.75 -2.52
C ASP A 81 23.81 10.60 -2.27
N PRO A 82 24.40 10.57 -1.06
CA PRO A 82 25.57 11.38 -0.74
C PRO A 82 26.82 10.97 -1.52
N TYR A 83 26.75 9.87 -2.27
CA TYR A 83 27.83 9.37 -3.11
C TYR A 83 27.66 9.69 -4.60
N GLU A 84 26.50 10.21 -5.03
CA GLU A 84 26.26 10.58 -6.43
C GLU A 84 27.31 11.59 -6.91
N ASP A 85 27.57 12.63 -6.11
CA ASP A 85 28.58 13.68 -6.37
C ASP A 85 30.05 13.19 -6.30
N LEU A 86 30.31 12.02 -5.69
CA LEU A 86 31.67 11.47 -5.55
C LEU A 86 32.09 10.56 -6.72
N PHE A 87 31.14 10.05 -7.49
CA PHE A 87 31.38 9.10 -8.59
C PHE A 87 31.09 9.68 -9.98
N ASP A 88 30.68 10.96 -10.05
CA ASP A 88 30.36 11.70 -11.29
C ASP A 88 31.57 12.32 -12.02
N GLU A 89 32.81 11.85 -11.76
CA GLU A 89 34.05 12.26 -12.47
C GLU A 89 34.60 11.20 -13.45
#